data_AF-A0A1H5DDW1-F1
#
_entry.id   AF-A0A1H5DDW1-F1
#
_cell.length_a   1.000
_cell.length_b   1.000
_cell.length_c   1.000
_cell.angle_alpha   90.00
_cell.angle_beta   90.00
_cell.angle_gamma   90.00
#
_symmetry.space_group_name_H-M   'P 1'
#
loop_
_entity.id
_entity.type
_entity.pdbx_description
1 polymer ?
#
loop_
_entity_poly.entity_id
_entity_poly.type
_entity_poly.pdbx_seq_one_letter_code
_entity_poly.pdbx_strand_id
1 'polypeptide(L)'
;MSHQALVTVILAGLVVSAFGLFWWVGSYSDRVFANRFQTRFPEKTLSYSGEQLGELVQSDLRMKYVFPILFPLDLAVMLALAGAMGAASSYWLNQIYPTAAWLGLVVPAVYLLSDLIEDCLLAWLLLHGDPHAAARSVSILKAITTIKLVSIFASIALTLVAFVGWQFHSDSLRL
;
A
#
# COMPACT_ATOMS: atom_id res chain seq x y z
N MET A 1 -21.08 25.99 1.99
CA MET A 1 -20.26 24.91 2.58
C MET A 1 -19.10 25.57 3.31
N SER A 2 -18.79 25.21 4.56
CA SER A 2 -17.63 25.80 5.26
C SER A 2 -16.32 25.32 4.63
N HIS A 3 -15.25 26.09 4.76
CA HIS A 3 -13.91 25.72 4.25
C HIS A 3 -13.47 24.33 4.76
N GLN A 4 -13.70 24.03 6.04
CA GLN A 4 -13.38 22.73 6.64
C GLN A 4 -14.19 21.57 6.04
N ALA A 5 -15.47 21.79 5.73
CA ALA A 5 -16.30 20.78 5.07
C ALA A 5 -15.80 20.50 3.65
N LEU A 6 -15.36 21.53 2.91
CA LEU A 6 -14.78 21.38 1.59
C LEU A 6 -13.48 20.58 1.60
N VAL A 7 -12.56 20.92 2.51
CA VAL A 7 -11.30 20.18 2.68
C VAL A 7 -11.57 18.72 3.02
N THR A 8 -12.52 18.44 3.91
CA THR A 8 -12.88 17.07 4.30
C THR A 8 -13.43 16.26 3.12
N VAL A 9 -14.33 16.83 2.32
CA VAL A 9 -14.87 16.15 1.13
C VAL A 9 -13.76 15.83 0.13
N ILE A 10 -12.83 16.75 -0.09
CA ILE A 10 -11.67 16.53 -0.97
C ILE A 10 -10.81 15.39 -0.43
N LEU A 11 -10.45 15.41 0.85
CA LEU A 11 -9.60 14.39 1.48
C LEU A 11 -10.25 13.00 1.47
N ALA A 12 -11.53 12.91 1.81
CA ALA A 12 -12.29 11.66 1.72
C ALA A 12 -12.37 11.17 0.28
N GLY A 13 -12.62 12.06 -0.68
CA GLY A 13 -12.62 11.75 -2.11
C GLY A 13 -11.29 11.22 -2.62
N LEU A 14 -10.16 11.79 -2.15
CA LEU A 14 -8.82 11.30 -2.48
C LEU A 14 -8.58 9.90 -1.92
N VAL A 15 -8.97 9.63 -0.67
CA VAL A 15 -8.83 8.29 -0.06
C VAL A 15 -9.65 7.27 -0.86
N VAL A 16 -10.93 7.56 -1.14
CA VAL A 16 -11.79 6.67 -1.94
C VAL A 16 -11.20 6.42 -3.33
N SER A 17 -10.70 7.46 -3.99
CA SER A 17 -10.07 7.34 -5.32
C SER A 17 -8.80 6.48 -5.28
N ALA A 18 -7.97 6.61 -4.24
CA ALA A 18 -6.77 5.80 -4.06
C ALA A 18 -7.10 4.31 -3.88
N PHE A 19 -8.14 3.99 -3.09
CA PHE A 19 -8.64 2.61 -2.97
C PHE A 19 -9.26 2.08 -4.27
N GLY A 20 -9.96 2.93 -5.02
CA GLY A 20 -10.45 2.61 -6.36
C GLY A 20 -9.31 2.25 -7.32
N LEU A 21 -8.22 3.03 -7.30
CA LEU A 21 -7.01 2.76 -8.08
C LEU A 21 -6.34 1.44 -7.65
N PHE A 22 -6.18 1.21 -6.34
CA PHE A 22 -5.65 -0.05 -5.79
C PHE A 22 -6.45 -1.25 -6.30
N TRP A 23 -7.78 -1.18 -6.22
CA TRP A 23 -8.66 -2.25 -6.70
C TRP A 23 -8.53 -2.48 -8.20
N TRP A 24 -8.49 -1.39 -8.98
CA TRP A 24 -8.38 -1.46 -10.44
C TRP A 24 -7.04 -2.07 -10.87
N VAL A 25 -5.92 -1.63 -10.31
CA VAL A 25 -4.58 -2.20 -10.58
C VAL A 25 -4.52 -3.66 -10.12
N GLY A 26 -5.12 -3.98 -8.97
CA GLY A 26 -5.26 -5.36 -8.49
C GLY A 26 -5.97 -6.26 -9.48
N SER A 27 -7.14 -5.83 -9.98
CA SER A 27 -7.90 -6.58 -10.99
C SER A 27 -7.15 -6.70 -12.32
N TYR A 28 -6.44 -5.65 -12.75
CA TYR A 28 -5.61 -5.69 -13.94
C TYR A 28 -4.51 -6.74 -13.82
N SER A 29 -3.76 -6.72 -12.71
CA SER A 29 -2.68 -7.68 -12.48
C SER A 29 -3.20 -9.12 -12.37
N ASP A 30 -4.32 -9.34 -11.67
CA ASP A 30 -4.92 -10.67 -11.54
C ASP A 30 -5.29 -11.25 -12.93
N ARG A 31 -5.72 -10.42 -13.90
CA ARG A 31 -5.97 -10.85 -15.28
C ARG A 31 -4.69 -11.18 -16.06
N VAL A 32 -3.60 -10.47 -15.80
CA VAL A 32 -2.30 -10.72 -16.47
C VAL A 32 -1.70 -12.06 -16.01
N PHE A 33 -1.91 -12.45 -14.76
CA PHE A 33 -1.40 -13.70 -14.18
C PHE A 33 -2.39 -14.86 -14.15
N ALA A 34 -3.64 -14.63 -14.53
CA ALA A 34 -4.68 -15.65 -14.57
C ALA A 34 -4.21 -16.90 -15.35
N ASN A 35 -4.46 -18.08 -14.77
CA ASN A 35 -4.13 -19.41 -15.32
C ASN A 35 -2.64 -19.79 -15.35
N ARG A 36 -1.72 -18.98 -14.81
CA ARG A 36 -0.29 -19.33 -14.75
C ARG A 36 0.24 -19.51 -13.32
N PHE A 37 -0.39 -18.86 -12.33
CA PHE A 37 -0.10 -19.04 -10.91
C PHE A 37 -1.39 -18.93 -10.06
N GLN A 38 -1.45 -19.63 -8.92
CA GLN A 38 -2.68 -19.72 -8.08
C GLN A 38 -3.11 -18.37 -7.47
N THR A 39 -2.17 -17.47 -7.21
CA THR A 39 -2.42 -16.12 -6.71
C THR A 39 -1.40 -15.16 -7.32
N ARG A 40 -1.75 -13.86 -7.38
CA ARG A 40 -0.76 -12.76 -7.52
C ARG A 40 0.37 -13.04 -6.51
N PHE A 41 1.60 -13.01 -6.99
CA PHE A 41 2.82 -13.49 -6.33
C PHE A 41 3.17 -12.65 -5.05
N PRO A 42 4.35 -12.79 -4.41
CA PRO A 42 4.53 -12.72 -2.94
C PRO A 42 3.97 -11.49 -2.20
N GLU A 43 3.81 -10.35 -2.88
CA GLU A 43 3.27 -9.09 -2.35
C GLU A 43 1.87 -9.20 -1.71
N LYS A 44 1.03 -10.17 -2.12
CA LYS A 44 -0.32 -10.37 -1.55
C LYS A 44 -0.36 -11.34 -0.36
N THR A 45 0.63 -12.23 -0.19
CA THR A 45 0.54 -13.33 0.79
C THR A 45 1.88 -13.75 1.36
N LEU A 46 1.90 -14.18 2.63
CA LEU A 46 3.09 -14.75 3.26
C LEU A 46 3.31 -16.25 2.96
N SER A 47 2.43 -16.86 2.15
CA SER A 47 2.34 -18.32 1.97
C SER A 47 3.23 -18.90 0.89
N TYR A 48 3.94 -18.08 0.10
CA TYR A 48 4.78 -18.59 -0.98
C TYR A 48 6.10 -19.22 -0.49
N SER A 49 6.63 -20.20 -1.24
CA SER A 49 7.92 -20.84 -0.98
C SER A 49 9.06 -20.22 -1.79
N GLY A 50 10.31 -20.50 -1.41
CA GLY A 50 11.49 -20.11 -2.21
C GLY A 50 11.54 -20.75 -3.58
N GLU A 51 11.00 -21.96 -3.72
CA GLU A 51 10.88 -22.67 -5.00
C GLU A 51 9.90 -21.94 -5.93
N GLN A 52 8.72 -21.53 -5.43
CA GLN A 52 7.76 -20.75 -6.21
C GLN A 52 8.33 -19.40 -6.66
N LEU A 53 9.09 -18.72 -5.79
CA LEU A 53 9.76 -17.48 -6.19
C LEU A 53 10.86 -17.74 -7.23
N GLY A 54 11.59 -18.86 -7.10
CA GLY A 54 12.59 -19.29 -8.09
C GLY A 54 11.97 -19.56 -9.45
N GLU A 55 10.82 -20.24 -9.50
CA GLU A 55 10.06 -20.49 -10.73
C GLU A 55 9.65 -19.18 -11.40
N LEU A 56 9.16 -18.20 -10.63
CA LEU A 56 8.77 -16.89 -11.16
C LEU A 56 9.97 -16.16 -11.79
N VAL A 57 11.11 -16.17 -11.13
CA VAL A 57 12.34 -15.50 -11.57
C VAL A 57 12.88 -16.10 -12.88
N GLN A 58 12.61 -17.38 -13.13
CA GLN A 58 12.93 -18.06 -14.38
C GLN A 58 11.83 -17.98 -15.45
N SER A 59 10.61 -17.55 -15.08
CA SER A 59 9.47 -17.52 -16.00
C SER A 59 9.56 -16.39 -17.04
N ASP A 60 8.86 -16.59 -18.16
CA ASP A 60 8.60 -15.57 -19.19
C ASP A 60 7.78 -14.37 -18.66
N LEU A 61 7.10 -14.56 -17.51
CA LEU A 61 6.25 -13.57 -16.87
C LEU A 61 7.02 -12.57 -16.00
N ARG A 62 8.29 -12.84 -15.66
CA ARG A 62 9.09 -11.96 -14.80
C ARG A 62 9.12 -10.51 -15.28
N MET A 63 9.25 -10.30 -16.60
CA MET A 63 9.31 -8.96 -17.18
C MET A 63 7.97 -8.25 -17.13
N LYS A 64 6.86 -8.99 -17.32
CA LYS A 64 5.50 -8.44 -17.17
C LYS A 64 5.18 -8.07 -15.72
N TYR A 65 5.80 -8.77 -14.77
CA TYR A 65 5.68 -8.48 -13.36
C TYR A 65 6.46 -7.22 -12.97
N VAL A 66 7.72 -7.11 -13.40
CA VAL A 66 8.51 -5.89 -13.19
C VAL A 66 7.86 -4.68 -13.87
N PHE A 67 7.46 -4.84 -15.13
CA PHE A 67 6.81 -3.80 -15.92
C PHE A 67 5.60 -4.34 -16.69
N PRO A 68 4.40 -3.75 -16.55
CA PRO A 68 4.11 -2.48 -15.89
C PRO A 68 3.67 -2.61 -14.42
N ILE A 69 3.68 -3.82 -13.83
CA ILE A 69 2.94 -4.10 -12.60
C ILE A 69 3.62 -3.49 -11.38
N LEU A 70 4.84 -3.92 -11.02
CA LEU A 70 5.60 -3.28 -9.92
C LEU A 70 5.88 -1.81 -10.26
N PHE A 71 6.39 -1.58 -11.47
CA PHE A 71 6.67 -0.24 -11.98
C PHE A 71 6.02 -0.04 -13.35
N PRO A 72 5.18 1.00 -13.56
CA PRO A 72 4.88 2.10 -12.64
C PRO A 72 3.58 1.94 -11.83
N LEU A 73 2.80 0.87 -12.06
CA LEU A 73 1.43 0.80 -11.53
C LEU A 73 1.38 0.70 -10.00
N ASP A 74 2.15 -0.20 -9.40
CA ASP A 74 2.15 -0.35 -7.94
C ASP A 74 2.75 0.88 -7.25
N LEU A 75 3.82 1.46 -7.82
CA LEU A 75 4.37 2.73 -7.37
C LEU A 75 3.31 3.85 -7.33
N ALA A 76 2.48 3.97 -8.37
CA ALA A 76 1.40 4.96 -8.39
C ALA A 76 0.34 4.69 -7.31
N VAL A 77 0.01 3.41 -7.09
CA VAL A 77 -0.95 2.98 -6.07
C VAL A 77 -0.45 3.27 -4.66
N MET A 78 0.79 2.87 -4.32
CA MET A 78 1.34 3.09 -2.99
C MET A 78 1.49 4.57 -2.65
N LEU A 79 1.86 5.41 -3.64
CA LEU A 79 1.92 6.86 -3.48
C LEU A 79 0.53 7.47 -3.26
N ALA A 80 -0.47 7.02 -4.03
CA ALA A 80 -1.84 7.48 -3.89
C ALA A 80 -2.42 7.11 -2.52
N LEU A 81 -2.23 5.86 -2.08
CA LEU A 81 -2.70 5.37 -0.78
C LEU A 81 -2.01 6.09 0.36
N ALA A 82 -0.68 6.11 0.39
CA ALA A 82 0.09 6.74 1.46
C ALA A 82 -0.16 8.25 1.52
N GLY A 83 -0.18 8.92 0.37
CA GLY A 83 -0.43 10.35 0.26
C GLY A 83 -1.85 10.73 0.70
N ALA A 84 -2.88 10.03 0.21
CA ALA A 84 -4.27 10.32 0.56
C ALA A 84 -4.57 10.04 2.03
N MET A 85 -4.20 8.86 2.54
CA MET A 85 -4.40 8.53 3.96
C MET A 85 -3.57 9.45 4.86
N GLY A 86 -2.35 9.78 4.43
CA GLY A 86 -1.45 10.63 5.19
C GLY A 86 -1.98 12.06 5.34
N ALA A 87 -2.38 12.67 4.23
CA ALA A 87 -2.98 13.99 4.24
C ALA A 87 -4.30 14.01 5.03
N ALA A 88 -5.16 13.00 4.83
CA ALA A 88 -6.47 12.92 5.47
C ALA A 88 -6.36 12.75 6.99
N SER A 89 -5.61 11.73 7.44
CA SER A 89 -5.44 11.44 8.86
C SER A 89 -4.71 12.56 9.60
N SER A 90 -3.65 13.13 9.01
CA SER A 90 -2.93 14.27 9.59
C SER A 90 -3.84 15.49 9.74
N TYR A 91 -4.64 15.81 8.70
CA TYR A 91 -5.58 16.92 8.76
C TYR A 91 -6.61 16.76 9.87
N TRP A 92 -7.30 15.61 9.93
CA TRP A 92 -8.34 15.38 10.94
C TRP A 92 -7.76 15.28 12.35
N LEU A 93 -6.63 14.59 12.54
CA LEU A 93 -5.92 14.56 13.83
C LEU A 93 -5.49 15.96 14.26
N ASN A 94 -5.04 16.82 13.35
CA ASN A 94 -4.63 18.17 13.71
C ASN A 94 -5.79 19.03 14.23
N GLN A 95 -7.05 18.68 13.92
CA GLN A 95 -8.21 19.37 14.49
C GLN A 95 -8.57 18.88 15.90
N ILE A 96 -8.25 17.63 16.25
CA ILE A 96 -8.67 17.01 17.53
C ILE A 96 -7.52 16.82 18.53
N TYR A 97 -6.34 16.42 18.05
CA TYR A 97 -5.13 16.11 18.81
C TYR A 97 -3.88 16.58 18.03
N PRO A 98 -3.58 17.89 18.01
CA PRO A 98 -2.46 18.45 17.24
C PRO A 98 -1.11 17.80 17.55
N THR A 99 -0.87 17.41 18.81
CA THR A 99 0.37 16.74 19.25
C THR A 99 0.54 15.34 18.66
N ALA A 100 -0.52 14.71 18.16
CA ALA A 100 -0.53 13.39 17.55
C ALA A 100 -0.64 13.44 16.02
N ALA A 101 -0.83 14.61 15.40
CA ALA A 101 -1.07 14.74 13.96
C ALA A 101 0.07 14.17 13.09
N TRP A 102 1.31 14.19 13.59
CA TRP A 102 2.46 13.60 12.91
C TRP A 102 2.32 12.09 12.68
N LEU A 103 1.55 11.37 13.51
CA LEU A 103 1.26 9.94 13.29
C LEU A 103 0.51 9.73 11.98
N GLY A 104 -0.33 10.69 11.60
CA GLY A 104 -1.04 10.68 10.34
C GLY A 104 -0.09 10.66 9.14
N LEU A 105 1.11 11.23 9.24
CA LEU A 105 2.10 11.19 8.17
C LEU A 105 3.06 9.99 8.31
N VAL A 106 3.50 9.68 9.53
CA VAL A 106 4.53 8.66 9.76
C VAL A 106 4.00 7.26 9.46
N VAL A 107 2.78 6.92 9.88
CA VAL A 107 2.27 5.55 9.70
C VAL A 107 2.10 5.20 8.21
N PRO A 108 1.49 6.05 7.36
CA PRO A 108 1.43 5.82 5.92
C PRO A 108 2.79 5.90 5.22
N ALA A 109 3.73 6.69 5.74
CA ALA A 109 5.10 6.73 5.21
C ALA A 109 5.87 5.42 5.47
N VAL A 110 5.68 4.79 6.63
CA VAL A 110 6.25 3.45 6.90
C VAL A 110 5.70 2.43 5.91
N TYR A 111 4.40 2.47 5.62
CA TYR A 111 3.79 1.66 4.56
C TYR A 111 4.50 1.90 3.23
N LEU A 112 4.54 3.14 2.75
CA LEU A 112 5.15 3.51 1.47
C LEU A 112 6.61 3.02 1.35
N LEU A 113 7.41 3.24 2.39
CA LEU A 113 8.82 2.85 2.40
C LEU A 113 8.99 1.34 2.38
N SER A 114 8.21 0.61 3.18
CA SER A 114 8.28 -0.85 3.20
C SER A 114 7.84 -1.46 1.86
N ASP A 115 6.79 -0.90 1.24
CA ASP A 115 6.29 -1.31 -0.06
C ASP A 115 7.32 -1.06 -1.17
N LEU A 116 7.90 0.14 -1.19
CA LEU A 116 8.94 0.49 -2.16
C LEU A 116 10.20 -0.39 -2.01
N ILE A 117 10.62 -0.71 -0.78
CA ILE A 117 11.76 -1.60 -0.55
C ILE A 117 11.45 -3.01 -1.03
N GLU A 118 10.24 -3.52 -0.77
CA GLU A 118 9.77 -4.81 -1.25
C GLU A 118 9.81 -4.87 -2.78
N ASP A 119 9.20 -3.88 -3.45
CA ASP A 119 9.12 -3.81 -4.91
C ASP A 119 10.49 -3.68 -5.57
N CYS A 120 11.39 -2.88 -4.99
CA CYS A 120 12.77 -2.78 -5.46
C CYS A 120 13.49 -4.12 -5.35
N LEU A 121 13.35 -4.82 -4.22
CA LEU A 121 13.98 -6.12 -4.00
C LEU A 121 13.41 -7.18 -4.94
N LEU A 122 12.09 -7.23 -5.11
CA LEU A 122 11.42 -8.12 -6.05
C LEU A 122 11.87 -7.84 -7.49
N ALA A 123 11.84 -6.57 -7.92
CA ALA A 123 12.29 -6.19 -9.24
C ALA A 123 13.75 -6.58 -9.48
N TRP A 124 14.63 -6.34 -8.50
CA TRP A 124 16.03 -6.76 -8.58
C TRP A 124 16.18 -8.27 -8.75
N LEU A 125 15.48 -9.08 -7.94
CA LEU A 125 15.52 -10.54 -8.03
C LEU A 125 15.02 -11.05 -9.39
N LEU A 126 13.91 -10.50 -9.87
CA LEU A 126 13.29 -10.86 -11.15
C LEU A 126 14.18 -10.51 -12.34
N LEU A 127 14.84 -9.35 -12.29
CA LEU A 127 15.77 -8.92 -13.34
C LEU A 127 17.07 -9.72 -13.30
N HIS A 128 17.53 -10.13 -12.12
CA HIS A 128 18.76 -10.92 -11.97
C HIS A 128 18.60 -12.36 -12.49
N GLY A 129 17.40 -12.95 -12.31
CA GLY A 129 17.13 -14.27 -12.89
C GLY A 129 17.71 -15.47 -12.12
N ASP A 130 18.30 -15.26 -10.93
CA ASP A 130 18.91 -16.32 -10.12
C ASP A 130 17.90 -16.93 -9.13
N PRO A 131 17.47 -18.20 -9.30
CA PRO A 131 16.53 -18.86 -8.40
C PRO A 131 17.12 -19.11 -7.00
N HIS A 132 18.45 -19.26 -6.87
CA HIS A 132 19.08 -19.47 -5.56
C HIS A 132 19.14 -18.17 -4.75
N ALA A 133 19.43 -17.04 -5.40
CA ALA A 133 19.30 -15.72 -4.77
C ALA A 133 17.86 -15.44 -4.32
N ALA A 134 16.88 -15.81 -5.15
CA ALA A 134 15.47 -15.70 -4.82
C ALA A 134 15.08 -16.53 -3.59
N ALA A 135 15.46 -17.81 -3.55
CA ALA A 135 15.18 -18.68 -2.41
C ALA A 135 15.79 -18.16 -1.10
N ARG A 136 17.01 -17.62 -1.12
CA ARG A 136 17.66 -17.01 0.05
C ARG A 136 16.98 -15.73 0.53
N SER A 137 16.31 -15.00 -0.36
CA SER A 137 15.72 -13.70 -0.06
C SER A 137 14.29 -13.79 0.48
N VAL A 138 13.67 -14.97 0.47
CA VAL A 138 12.27 -15.17 0.90
C VAL A 138 12.01 -14.73 2.33
N SER A 139 12.91 -15.02 3.28
CA SER A 139 12.72 -14.60 4.67
C SER A 139 12.69 -13.08 4.82
N ILE A 140 13.59 -12.39 4.11
CA ILE A 140 13.69 -10.93 4.08
C ILE A 140 12.43 -10.34 3.43
N LEU A 141 12.03 -10.86 2.27
CA LEU A 141 10.80 -10.42 1.60
C LEU A 141 9.59 -10.57 2.51
N LYS A 142 9.37 -11.74 3.12
CA LYS A 142 8.25 -11.96 4.04
C LYS A 142 8.25 -11.01 5.25
N ALA A 143 9.43 -10.68 5.78
CA ALA A 143 9.54 -9.72 6.87
C ALA A 143 9.10 -8.32 6.42
N ILE A 144 9.53 -7.89 5.23
CA ILE A 144 9.13 -6.60 4.65
C ILE A 144 7.63 -6.60 4.32
N THR A 145 7.10 -7.66 3.69
CA THR A 145 5.67 -7.83 3.41
C THR A 145 4.85 -7.72 4.71
N THR A 146 5.35 -8.30 5.81
CA THR A 146 4.67 -8.21 7.11
C THR A 146 4.61 -6.77 7.61
N ILE A 147 5.72 -6.02 7.53
CA ILE A 147 5.76 -4.60 7.91
C ILE A 147 4.79 -3.79 7.04
N LYS A 148 4.78 -4.01 5.72
CA LYS A 148 3.86 -3.39 4.77
C LYS A 148 2.41 -3.66 5.12
N LEU A 149 2.05 -4.93 5.38
CA LEU A 149 0.67 -5.32 5.72
C LEU A 149 0.23 -4.69 7.06
N VAL A 150 1.05 -4.76 8.09
CA VAL A 150 0.72 -4.15 9.40
C VAL A 150 0.58 -2.63 9.27
N SER A 151 1.47 -1.98 8.53
CA SER A 151 1.46 -0.52 8.36
C SER A 151 0.31 -0.01 7.49
N ILE A 152 -0.10 -0.74 6.44
CA ILE A 152 -1.30 -0.37 5.66
C ILE A 152 -2.58 -0.53 6.50
N PHE A 153 -2.71 -1.61 7.28
CA PHE A 153 -3.85 -1.78 8.18
C PHE A 153 -3.87 -0.70 9.28
N ALA A 154 -2.72 -0.39 9.85
CA ALA A 154 -2.58 0.69 10.83
C ALA A 154 -2.94 2.06 10.22
N SER A 155 -2.54 2.32 8.98
CA SER A 155 -2.89 3.54 8.25
C SER A 155 -4.39 3.66 8.04
N ILE A 156 -5.04 2.58 7.58
CA ILE A 156 -6.50 2.53 7.40
C ILE A 156 -7.22 2.81 8.72
N ALA A 157 -6.84 2.09 9.78
CA ALA A 157 -7.43 2.25 11.09
C ALA A 157 -7.25 3.68 11.62
N LEU A 158 -6.05 4.25 11.49
CA LEU A 158 -5.75 5.62 11.88
C LEU A 158 -6.59 6.64 11.12
N THR A 159 -6.71 6.49 9.79
CA THR A 159 -7.53 7.36 8.96
C THR A 159 -9.01 7.30 9.35
N LEU A 160 -9.55 6.10 9.61
CA LEU A 160 -10.94 5.93 10.05
C LEU A 160 -11.18 6.52 11.45
N VAL A 161 -10.31 6.23 12.41
CA VAL A 161 -10.40 6.77 13.78
C VAL A 161 -10.29 8.29 13.77
N ALA A 162 -9.38 8.85 12.98
CA ALA A 162 -9.22 10.30 12.84
C ALA A 162 -10.48 10.95 12.24
N PHE A 163 -11.06 10.35 11.20
CA PHE A 163 -12.29 10.83 10.58
C PHE A 163 -13.48 10.82 11.56
N VAL A 164 -13.71 9.68 12.21
CA VAL A 164 -14.80 9.51 13.16
C VAL A 164 -14.61 10.42 14.38
N GLY A 165 -13.40 10.52 14.91
CA GLY A 165 -13.07 11.41 16.02
C GLY A 165 -13.30 12.89 15.67
N TRP A 166 -12.90 13.31 14.47
CA TRP A 166 -13.18 14.66 13.97
C TRP A 166 -14.69 14.93 13.83
N GLN A 167 -15.47 13.96 13.34
CA GLN A 167 -16.91 14.10 13.19
C GLN A 167 -17.59 14.35 14.55
N PHE A 168 -17.29 13.51 15.55
CA PHE A 168 -17.84 13.69 16.91
C PHE A 168 -17.39 15.00 17.58
N HIS A 169 -16.12 15.38 17.41
CA HIS A 169 -15.62 16.66 17.92
C HIS A 169 -16.36 17.85 17.28
N SER A 170 -16.54 17.81 15.96
CA SER A 170 -17.24 18.87 15.22
C SER A 170 -18.71 19.00 15.62
N ASP A 171 -19.38 17.88 15.90
CA ASP A 171 -20.78 17.89 16.35
C ASP A 171 -20.90 18.43 17.79
N SER A 172 -19.94 18.13 18.67
CA SER A 172 -19.90 18.67 20.04
C SER A 172 -19.75 20.19 20.11
N LEU A 173 -19.10 20.81 19.12
CA LEU A 173 -18.93 22.27 19.03
C LEU A 173 -20.13 23.01 18.43
N ARG A 174 -21.11 22.27 17.88
CA ARG A 174 -22.33 22.83 17.28
C ARG A 174 -23.53 22.86 18.22
N LEU A 175 -23.47 22.11 19.33
CA LEU A 175 -24.45 22.08 20.41
C LEU A 175 -24.15 23.18 21.43
#